data_AF-A0A849D936-F1
#
_entry.id   AF-A0A849D936-F1
#
_cell.length_a   1.000
_cell.length_b   1.000
_cell.length_c   1.000
_cell.angle_alpha   90.00
_cell.angle_beta   90.00
_cell.angle_gamma   90.00
#
_symmetry.space_group_name_H-M   'P 1'
#
loop_
_entity.id
_entity.type
_entity.pdbx_description
1 polymer ?
#
loop_
_entity_poly.entity_id
_entity_poly.type
_entity_poly.pdbx_seq_one_letter_code
_entity_poly.pdbx_strand_id
1 'polypeptide(L)'
;MGKLSESRKRYLVYTGLMVFVIIAFWVVENFYTPDHYSAPEGEETPTVFPERLLPESTTGEVVHHQHFTLSYNEPYEQAEWVA
;
A
#
# COMPACT_ATOMS: atom_id res chain seq x y z
N MET A 1 -2.10 -41.00 -35.15
CA MET A 1 -3.02 -40.91 -33.98
C MET A 1 -2.33 -40.57 -32.65
N GLY A 2 -1.07 -40.97 -32.37
CA GLY A 2 -0.45 -40.83 -31.04
C GLY A 2 -0.03 -39.42 -30.59
N LYS A 3 0.38 -38.52 -31.51
CA LYS A 3 0.88 -37.16 -31.15
C LYS A 3 -0.18 -36.26 -30.51
N LEU A 4 -1.46 -36.41 -30.88
CA LEU A 4 -2.56 -35.60 -30.34
C LEU A 4 -2.84 -35.89 -28.85
N SER A 5 -2.62 -37.14 -28.40
CA SER A 5 -2.79 -37.56 -26.99
C SER A 5 -1.70 -36.97 -26.10
N GLU A 6 -0.45 -36.99 -26.58
CA GLU A 6 0.70 -36.46 -25.84
C GLU A 6 0.61 -34.95 -25.64
N SER A 7 0.16 -34.19 -26.65
CA SER A 7 -0.09 -32.75 -26.50
C SER A 7 -1.19 -32.46 -25.48
N ARG A 8 -2.24 -33.28 -25.41
CA ARG A 8 -3.33 -33.13 -24.42
C ARG A 8 -2.84 -33.40 -22.99
N LYS A 9 -1.98 -34.40 -22.79
CA LYS A 9 -1.36 -34.68 -21.48
C LYS A 9 -0.48 -33.54 -21.01
N ARG A 10 0.38 -33.01 -21.91
CA ARG A 10 1.23 -31.85 -21.61
C ARG A 10 0.40 -30.62 -21.25
N TYR A 11 -0.68 -30.36 -22.00
CA TYR A 11 -1.62 -29.28 -21.68
C TYR A 11 -2.20 -29.44 -20.26
N LEU A 12 -2.68 -30.63 -19.90
CA LEU A 12 -3.20 -30.89 -18.55
C LEU A 12 -2.14 -30.68 -17.46
N VAL A 13 -0.89 -31.08 -17.72
CA VAL A 13 0.23 -30.85 -16.79
C VAL A 13 0.53 -29.36 -16.63
N TYR A 14 0.63 -28.61 -17.73
CA TYR A 14 0.93 -27.17 -17.66
C TYR A 14 -0.24 -26.37 -17.07
N THR A 15 -1.49 -26.72 -17.39
CA THR A 15 -2.66 -26.11 -16.77
C THR A 15 -2.70 -26.41 -15.27
N GLY A 16 -2.41 -27.65 -14.86
CA GLY A 16 -2.32 -28.01 -13.44
C GLY A 16 -1.21 -27.24 -12.72
N LEU A 17 -0.03 -27.13 -13.33
CA LEU A 17 1.09 -26.35 -12.79
C LEU A 17 0.72 -24.86 -12.66
N MET A 18 0.06 -24.29 -13.67
CA MET A 18 -0.36 -22.88 -13.66
C MET A 18 -1.36 -22.61 -12.52
N VAL A 19 -2.37 -23.47 -12.38
CA VAL A 19 -3.35 -23.37 -11.28
C VAL A 19 -2.66 -23.52 -9.93
N PHE A 20 -1.72 -24.46 -9.80
CA PHE A 20 -0.94 -24.63 -8.58
C PHE A 20 -0.14 -23.35 -8.23
N VAL A 21 0.53 -22.75 -9.22
CA VAL A 21 1.27 -21.50 -9.02
C VAL A 21 0.34 -20.37 -8.59
N ILE A 22 -0.83 -20.21 -9.22
CA ILE A 22 -1.82 -19.20 -8.84
C ILE A 22 -2.29 -19.39 -7.38
N ILE A 23 -2.62 -20.62 -6.99
CA ILE A 23 -3.04 -20.93 -5.62
C ILE A 23 -1.90 -20.65 -4.63
N ALA A 24 -0.67 -21.02 -4.96
CA ALA A 24 0.49 -20.76 -4.11
C ALA A 24 0.71 -19.25 -3.89
N PHE A 25 0.63 -18.44 -4.95
CA PHE A 25 0.69 -16.98 -4.83
C PHE A 25 -0.46 -16.43 -3.99
N TRP A 26 -1.69 -16.89 -4.20
CA TRP A 26 -2.84 -16.47 -3.39
C TRP A 26 -2.64 -16.78 -1.90
N VAL A 27 -2.09 -17.96 -1.55
CA VAL A 27 -1.79 -18.31 -0.16
C VAL A 27 -0.69 -17.42 0.42
N VAL A 28 0.37 -17.14 -0.34
CA VAL A 28 1.43 -16.22 0.10
C VAL A 28 0.86 -14.84 0.39
N GLU A 29 0.08 -14.29 -0.54
CA GLU A 29 -0.53 -12.96 -0.40
C GLU A 29 -1.49 -12.90 0.80
N ASN A 30 -2.35 -13.91 0.97
CA ASN A 30 -3.38 -13.89 2.01
C ASN A 30 -2.86 -14.20 3.42
N PHE A 31 -1.74 -14.92 3.56
CA PHE A 31 -1.25 -15.40 4.87
C PHE A 31 0.12 -14.87 5.27
N TYR A 32 0.99 -14.50 4.32
CA TYR A 32 2.40 -14.19 4.60
C TYR A 32 2.81 -12.74 4.30
N THR A 33 2.02 -12.00 3.53
CA THR A 33 2.17 -10.55 3.36
C THR A 33 1.08 -9.86 4.17
N PRO A 34 1.21 -9.75 5.50
CA PRO A 34 0.35 -8.85 6.25
C PRO A 34 0.56 -7.43 5.75
N ASP A 35 -0.47 -6.60 5.83
CA ASP A 35 -0.37 -5.20 5.45
C ASP A 35 0.66 -4.49 6.35
N HIS A 36 1.91 -4.37 5.88
CA HIS A 36 2.98 -3.74 6.64
C HIS A 36 2.81 -2.23 6.81
N TYR A 37 1.83 -1.64 6.11
CA TYR A 37 1.53 -0.21 6.09
C TYR A 37 0.07 0.10 6.44
N SER A 38 -0.76 -0.91 6.73
CA SER A 38 -2.09 -0.63 7.27
C SER A 38 -1.91 -0.27 8.74
N ALA A 39 -2.25 0.98 9.08
CA ALA A 39 -2.40 1.40 10.47
C ALA A 39 -3.32 0.40 11.18
N PRO A 40 -3.00 -0.07 12.40
CA PRO A 40 -3.89 -0.94 13.15
C PRO A 40 -5.27 -0.30 13.26
N GLU A 41 -6.32 -1.05 12.90
CA GLU A 41 -7.70 -0.61 13.12
C GLU A 41 -7.96 -0.50 14.63
N GLY A 42 -7.73 0.68 15.18
CA GLY A 42 -7.97 1.00 16.59
C GLY A 42 -6.88 1.87 17.21
N GLU A 43 -7.24 3.13 17.50
CA GLU A 43 -6.53 4.09 18.35
C GLU A 43 -5.08 4.44 17.94
N GLU A 44 -4.94 5.03 16.77
CA GLU A 44 -3.81 5.91 16.47
C GLU A 44 -3.97 7.20 17.30
N THR A 45 -3.29 7.31 18.45
CA THR A 45 -3.14 8.60 19.12
C THR A 45 -2.33 9.52 18.19
N PRO A 46 -2.91 10.60 17.65
CA PRO A 46 -2.20 11.47 16.72
C PRO A 46 -0.91 11.97 17.37
N THR A 47 0.16 12.05 16.59
CA THR A 47 1.41 12.65 17.08
C THR A 47 1.13 14.13 17.33
N VAL A 48 1.11 14.54 18.60
CA VAL A 48 0.81 15.93 18.97
C VAL A 48 2.07 16.77 18.77
N PHE A 49 2.05 17.64 17.76
CA PHE A 49 3.10 18.63 17.53
C PHE A 49 2.81 19.91 18.32
N PRO A 50 3.71 20.37 19.21
CA PRO A 50 3.53 21.63 19.90
C PRO A 50 3.54 22.79 18.89
N GLU A 51 2.48 23.60 18.85
CA GLU A 51 2.35 24.73 17.90
C GLU A 51 3.56 25.68 17.93
N ARG A 52 4.16 25.89 19.11
CA ARG A 52 5.36 26.73 19.29
C ARG A 52 6.62 26.23 18.56
N LEU A 53 6.61 24.99 18.07
CA LEU A 53 7.72 24.37 17.35
C LEU A 53 7.44 24.30 15.84
N LEU A 54 6.21 24.61 15.40
CA LEU A 54 5.86 24.63 14.00
C LEU A 54 6.36 25.92 13.34
N PRO A 55 6.83 25.86 12.09
CA PRO A 55 7.06 27.06 11.30
C PRO A 55 5.74 27.80 11.05
N GLU A 56 5.81 29.11 10.81
CA GLU A 56 4.61 29.87 10.45
C GLU A 56 4.10 29.48 9.06
N SER A 57 2.78 29.51 8.88
CA SER A 57 2.11 29.33 7.58
C SER A 57 1.86 30.69 6.94
N THR A 58 2.18 30.84 5.66
CA THR A 58 1.88 32.11 4.94
C THR A 58 0.47 32.14 4.36
N THR A 59 -0.16 30.97 4.21
CA THR A 59 -1.54 30.80 3.74
C THR A 59 -2.56 30.68 4.87
N GLY A 60 -2.11 30.35 6.09
CA GLY A 60 -2.95 30.05 7.24
C GLY A 60 -3.55 28.65 7.23
N GLU A 61 -3.20 27.82 6.24
CA GLU A 61 -3.72 26.45 6.10
C GLU A 61 -2.67 25.44 6.59
N VAL A 62 -2.89 24.90 7.80
CA VAL A 62 -2.07 23.82 8.38
C VAL A 62 -2.90 22.55 8.46
N VAL A 63 -2.43 21.48 7.80
CA VAL A 63 -3.10 20.18 7.72
C VAL A 63 -2.36 19.18 8.61
N HIS A 64 -3.08 18.60 9.56
CA HIS A 64 -2.55 17.61 10.50
C HIS A 64 -2.84 16.18 10.03
N HIS A 65 -1.80 15.38 9.88
CA HIS A 65 -1.86 13.94 9.68
C HIS A 65 -1.41 13.21 10.95
N GLN A 66 -1.51 11.88 10.97
CA GLN A 66 -1.18 11.07 12.15
C GLN A 66 0.26 11.23 12.63
N HIS A 67 1.21 11.35 11.69
CA HIS A 67 2.65 11.36 11.99
C HIS A 67 3.40 12.59 11.45
N PHE A 68 2.69 13.51 10.81
CA PHE A 68 3.26 14.74 10.29
C PHE A 68 2.19 15.81 10.17
N THR A 69 2.62 17.04 10.02
CA THR A 69 1.76 18.18 9.70
C THR A 69 2.43 19.01 8.62
N LEU A 70 1.64 19.66 7.77
CA LEU A 70 2.16 20.50 6.70
C LEU A 70 1.42 21.82 6.62
N SER A 71 2.10 22.86 6.13
CA SER A 71 1.47 24.10 5.68
C SER A 71 1.20 24.00 4.18
N TYR A 72 -0.05 24.14 3.75
CA TYR A 72 -0.44 23.95 2.36
C TYR A 72 -0.57 25.28 1.60
N ASN A 73 -0.08 25.32 0.37
CA ASN A 73 -0.12 26.47 -0.52
C ASN A 73 -0.94 26.16 -1.78
N GLU A 74 -2.23 26.45 -1.71
CA GLU A 74 -3.22 26.17 -2.77
C GLU A 74 -2.82 26.70 -4.16
N PRO A 75 -2.35 27.96 -4.34
CA PRO A 75 -1.90 28.45 -5.66
C PRO A 75 -0.85 27.61 -6.38
N TYR A 76 -0.04 26.85 -5.62
CA TYR A 76 1.02 26.01 -6.17
C TYR A 76 0.75 24.51 -5.98
N GLU A 77 -0.37 24.15 -5.35
CA GLU A 77 -0.74 22.77 -4.95
C GLU A 77 0.41 22.05 -4.22
N GLN A 78 1.17 22.78 -3.39
CA GLN A 78 2.39 22.30 -2.76
C GLN A 78 2.47 22.70 -1.28
N ALA A 79 3.24 21.95 -0.50
CA ALA A 79 3.52 22.29 0.88
C ALA A 79 4.59 23.40 0.97
N GLU A 80 4.39 24.37 1.85
CA GLU A 80 5.41 25.36 2.21
C GLU A 80 6.49 24.74 3.09
N TRP A 81 6.07 23.85 3.99
CA TRP A 81 6.91 23.04 4.87
C TRP A 81 6.15 21.81 5.37
N VAL A 82 6.89 20.81 5.86
CA VAL A 82 6.37 19.58 6.50
C VAL A 82 7.17 19.34 7.77
N ALA A 83 6.50 18.97 8.87
CA ALA A 83 7.09 18.68 10.18
C ALA A 83 6.54 17.39 10.79
#